data_AF-A0A933FIM0-F1
#
_entry.id   AF-A0A933FIM0-F1
#
_cell.length_a   1.000
_cell.length_b   1.000
_cell.length_c   1.000
_cell.angle_alpha   90.00
_cell.angle_beta   90.00
_cell.angle_gamma   90.00
#
_symmetry.space_group_name_H-M   'P 1'
#
loop_
_entity.id
_entity.type
_entity.pdbx_description
1 polymer ?
#
loop_
_entity_poly.entity_id
_entity_poly.type
_entity_poly.pdbx_seq_one_letter_code
_entity_poly.pdbx_strand_id
1 'polypeptide(L)'
;MLDRFILSHRQVTFRDESRERIWDEGFRRAATLARTEVPLPSRSLIEGTRSVGENSTFYGLAARRAIKQHIGNVWREPDGTFLEFVVLCKWLEALQGTEEPELETARAALGTMIQRGLTQLLCDVDLDQWQRFHNFGFAEGLSSRLWQIHIAGASAAAYVLMALASREGATVYLPTAHEDANFGIDLFWIEGRTCHAVSVKCVGGQDKHVLAWHVTQRPPRNLTDRVSLDMRRIHNGARQFASQEGRPCVPVLVYVAKPVDGPIKLDRDWEGLTWPDQILTTITRRTRVEVSRALRG
;
A
#
# COMPACT_ATOMS: atom_id res chain seq x y z
N MET A 1 12.50 6.04 -28.70
CA MET A 1 11.45 6.67 -27.88
C MET A 1 11.60 6.10 -26.48
N LEU A 2 11.73 6.92 -25.44
CA LEU A 2 11.85 6.43 -24.06
C LEU A 2 10.51 5.87 -23.59
N ASP A 3 10.54 4.76 -22.85
CA ASP A 3 9.35 4.14 -22.31
C ASP A 3 8.78 4.99 -21.17
N ARG A 4 7.66 5.69 -21.44
CA ARG A 4 7.00 6.59 -20.47
C ARG A 4 6.65 5.89 -19.16
N PHE A 5 6.29 4.61 -19.23
CA PHE A 5 6.00 3.81 -18.05
C PHE A 5 7.23 3.73 -17.15
N ILE A 6 8.38 3.34 -17.72
CA ILE A 6 9.65 3.20 -16.97
C ILE A 6 10.10 4.55 -16.39
N LEU A 7 9.87 5.66 -17.10
CA LEU A 7 10.22 6.99 -16.61
C LEU A 7 9.32 7.47 -15.45
N SER A 8 8.06 7.04 -15.42
CA SER A 8 7.07 7.52 -14.46
C SER A 8 6.98 6.64 -13.21
N HIS A 9 7.47 5.40 -13.29
CA HIS A 9 7.32 4.41 -12.23
C HIS A 9 8.66 4.02 -11.61
N ARG A 10 8.70 3.98 -10.27
CA ARG A 10 9.89 3.52 -9.55
C ARG A 10 9.93 1.99 -9.58
N GLN A 11 10.95 1.42 -10.21
CA GLN A 11 11.25 0.00 -10.09
C GLN A 11 11.62 -0.33 -8.64
N VAL A 12 11.06 -1.42 -8.13
CA VAL A 12 11.46 -2.01 -6.85
C VAL A 12 12.59 -3.00 -7.10
N THR A 13 13.66 -2.87 -6.33
CA THR A 13 14.76 -3.83 -6.31
C THR A 13 15.03 -4.23 -4.87
N PHE A 14 14.93 -5.52 -4.56
CA PHE A 14 15.34 -6.04 -3.26
C PHE A 14 16.77 -6.56 -3.33
N ARG A 15 17.57 -6.20 -2.33
CA ARG A 15 18.80 -6.90 -2.01
C ARG A 15 18.62 -7.39 -0.58
N ASP A 16 18.59 -8.70 -0.35
CA ASP A 16 18.32 -9.24 0.99
C ASP A 16 19.34 -8.77 2.05
N GLU A 17 20.55 -8.41 1.63
CA GLU A 17 21.61 -7.85 2.48
C GLU A 17 21.44 -6.35 2.80
N SER A 18 20.46 -5.66 2.20
CA SER A 18 20.28 -4.21 2.35
C SER A 18 19.15 -3.82 3.29
N ARG A 19 18.63 -4.75 4.09
CA ARG A 19 17.58 -4.38 5.06
C ARG A 19 18.17 -3.54 6.17
N GLU A 20 17.42 -2.51 6.51
CA GLU A 20 17.81 -1.51 7.48
C GLU A 20 17.05 -1.73 8.80
N ARG A 21 17.64 -1.24 9.89
CA ARG A 21 17.02 -1.30 11.21
C ARG A 21 16.59 0.09 11.64
N ILE A 22 15.33 0.25 12.03
CA ILE A 22 14.93 1.43 12.82
C ILE A 22 15.47 1.26 14.23
N TRP A 23 16.26 2.24 14.67
CA TRP A 23 16.89 2.19 15.98
C TRP A 23 15.89 2.55 17.09
N ASP A 24 16.21 2.18 18.33
CA ASP A 24 15.36 2.52 19.49
C ASP A 24 15.16 4.03 19.65
N GLU A 25 16.14 4.83 19.24
CA GLU A 25 16.03 6.28 19.16
C GLU A 25 14.91 6.72 18.19
N GLY A 26 14.82 6.11 17.00
CA GLY A 26 13.76 6.37 16.03
C GLY A 26 12.38 6.10 16.63
N PHE A 27 12.19 4.96 17.30
CA PHE A 27 10.94 4.64 18.00
C PHE A 27 10.63 5.58 19.16
N ARG A 28 11.64 5.99 19.94
CA ARG A 28 11.44 6.97 21.03
C ARG A 28 11.01 8.32 20.48
N ARG A 29 11.64 8.81 19.42
CA ARG A 29 11.25 10.05 18.73
C ARG A 29 9.85 9.96 18.16
N ALA A 30 9.49 8.84 17.55
CA ALA A 30 8.17 8.61 17.01
C ALA A 30 7.10 8.64 18.11
N ALA A 31 7.36 8.01 19.26
CA ALA A 31 6.46 8.08 20.42
C ALA A 31 6.33 9.50 20.99
N THR A 32 7.40 10.28 21.01
CA THR A 32 7.35 11.70 21.37
C THR A 32 6.49 12.49 20.38
N LEU A 33 6.69 12.28 19.08
CA LEU A 33 5.93 12.96 18.03
C LEU A 33 4.45 12.58 18.06
N ALA A 34 4.13 11.32 18.35
CA ALA A 34 2.75 10.84 18.50
C ALA A 34 2.01 11.59 19.63
N ARG A 35 2.66 11.81 20.78
CA ARG A 35 2.09 12.57 21.91
C ARG A 35 2.05 14.09 21.70
N THR A 36 2.88 14.59 20.80
CA THR A 36 2.94 16.03 20.51
C THR A 36 1.77 16.43 19.63
N GLU A 37 1.17 17.58 19.90
CA GLU A 37 0.19 18.18 19.00
C GLU A 37 0.90 18.69 17.75
N VAL A 38 0.54 18.14 16.60
CA VAL A 38 1.08 18.54 15.29
C VAL A 38 -0.09 19.06 14.46
N PRO A 39 -0.27 20.38 14.35
CA PRO A 39 -1.43 20.95 13.68
C PRO A 39 -1.43 20.60 12.19
N LEU A 40 -2.63 20.43 11.62
CA LEU A 40 -2.79 20.29 10.17
C LEU A 40 -2.25 21.55 9.47
N PRO A 41 -1.37 21.41 8.45
CA PRO A 41 -0.83 22.58 7.75
C PRO A 41 -1.95 23.32 7.00
N SER A 42 -1.87 24.66 7.00
CA SER A 42 -2.79 25.51 6.22
C SER A 42 -2.72 25.15 4.74
N ARG A 43 -3.86 24.83 4.15
CA ARG A 43 -3.99 24.42 2.74
C ARG A 43 -4.00 25.58 1.75
N SER A 44 -3.75 26.82 2.19
CA SER A 44 -3.78 28.02 1.34
C SER A 44 -2.91 27.95 0.07
N LEU A 45 -1.83 27.16 0.08
CA LEU A 45 -0.95 26.96 -1.09
C LEU A 45 -1.47 25.95 -2.12
N ILE A 46 -2.46 25.15 -1.76
CA ILE A 46 -3.05 24.08 -2.58
C ILE A 46 -4.58 24.19 -2.62
N GLU A 47 -5.12 25.35 -2.24
CA GLU A 47 -6.56 25.59 -2.21
C GLU A 47 -7.14 25.47 -3.63
N GLY A 48 -8.26 24.76 -3.77
CA GLY A 48 -8.90 24.51 -5.07
C GLY A 48 -8.25 23.44 -5.95
N THR A 49 -7.08 22.86 -5.60
CA THR A 49 -6.53 21.76 -6.38
C THR A 49 -7.25 20.43 -6.15
N ARG A 50 -7.55 19.73 -7.25
CA ARG A 50 -8.05 18.35 -7.25
C ARG A 50 -6.95 17.33 -7.56
N SER A 51 -5.69 17.76 -7.60
CA SER A 51 -4.55 16.89 -7.89
C SER A 51 -4.05 16.18 -6.64
N VAL A 52 -4.15 14.85 -6.63
CA VAL A 52 -3.56 13.99 -5.58
C VAL A 52 -2.05 14.15 -5.51
N GLY A 53 -1.38 14.36 -6.64
CA GLY A 53 0.09 14.53 -6.69
C GLY A 53 0.56 15.84 -6.05
N GLU A 54 -0.16 16.94 -6.26
CA GLU A 54 0.14 18.23 -5.63
C GLU A 54 -0.11 18.18 -4.13
N ASN A 55 -1.24 17.60 -3.70
CA ASN A 55 -1.51 17.38 -2.28
C ASN A 55 -0.41 16.52 -1.64
N SER A 56 0.02 15.43 -2.30
CA SER A 56 1.08 14.55 -1.78
C SER A 56 2.41 15.29 -1.62
N THR A 57 2.78 16.12 -2.59
CA THR A 57 4.00 16.94 -2.53
C THR A 57 3.93 17.95 -1.38
N PHE A 58 2.79 18.64 -1.25
CA PHE A 58 2.55 19.61 -0.19
C PHE A 58 2.64 18.97 1.21
N TYR A 59 1.93 17.86 1.44
CA TYR A 59 1.95 17.19 2.74
C TYR A 59 3.31 16.56 3.05
N GLY A 60 4.05 16.04 2.07
CA GLY A 60 5.42 15.55 2.28
C GLY A 60 6.38 16.66 2.72
N LEU A 61 6.33 17.83 2.08
CA LEU A 61 7.14 18.99 2.48
C LEU A 61 6.74 19.50 3.86
N ALA A 62 5.44 19.59 4.13
CA ALA A 62 4.93 20.00 5.44
C ALA A 62 5.36 19.03 6.54
N ALA A 63 5.32 17.71 6.29
CA ALA A 63 5.67 16.70 7.29
C ALA A 63 7.15 16.82 7.67
N ARG A 64 8.04 16.98 6.69
CA ARG A 64 9.47 17.23 6.93
C ARG A 64 9.71 18.48 7.79
N ARG A 65 8.96 19.55 7.54
CA ARG A 65 9.02 20.78 8.35
C ARG A 65 8.54 20.53 9.79
N ALA A 66 7.42 19.82 9.95
CA ALA A 66 6.87 19.49 11.26
C ALA A 66 7.83 18.62 12.08
N ILE A 67 8.42 17.57 11.48
CA ILE A 67 9.43 16.73 12.13
C ILE A 67 10.60 17.58 12.60
N LYS A 68 11.14 18.44 11.71
CA LYS A 68 12.26 19.33 12.07
C LYS A 68 11.91 20.27 13.22
N GLN A 69 10.69 20.78 13.26
CA GLN A 69 10.23 21.70 14.31
C GLN A 69 10.04 21.03 15.66
N HIS A 70 9.49 19.81 15.69
CA HIS A 70 9.11 19.14 16.94
C HIS A 70 10.16 18.14 17.46
N ILE A 71 10.98 17.58 16.58
CA ILE A 71 11.98 16.55 16.91
C ILE A 71 13.41 17.03 16.62
N GLY A 72 13.59 17.93 15.66
CA GLY A 72 14.91 18.35 15.18
C GLY A 72 15.34 17.60 13.92
N ASN A 73 16.61 17.73 13.54
CA ASN A 73 17.12 17.07 12.34
C ASN A 73 17.23 15.56 12.54
N VAL A 74 16.71 14.80 11.57
CA VAL A 74 16.82 13.35 11.50
C VAL A 74 17.62 13.04 10.25
N TRP A 75 18.86 12.62 10.45
CA TRP A 75 19.82 12.41 9.36
C TRP A 75 19.90 10.95 8.89
N ARG A 76 19.22 10.05 9.60
CA ARG A 76 19.23 8.62 9.32
C ARG A 76 17.89 8.20 8.76
N GLU A 77 17.93 7.61 7.58
CA GLU A 77 16.89 6.68 7.15
C GLU A 77 17.16 5.31 7.81
N PRO A 78 16.12 4.51 8.09
CA PRO A 78 14.70 4.71 7.78
C PRO A 78 13.91 5.52 8.85
N ASP A 79 14.59 6.02 9.89
CA ASP A 79 13.94 6.73 11.02
C ASP A 79 13.15 7.97 10.56
N GLY A 80 13.69 8.75 9.61
CA GLY A 80 13.03 9.93 9.06
C GLY A 80 11.69 9.60 8.39
N THR A 81 11.69 8.58 7.55
CA THR A 81 10.49 8.04 6.88
C THR A 81 9.44 7.56 7.89
N PHE A 82 9.85 6.87 8.96
CA PHE A 82 8.91 6.43 10.00
C PHE A 82 8.24 7.59 10.74
N LEU A 83 8.99 8.64 11.07
CA LEU A 83 8.46 9.85 11.71
C LEU A 83 7.46 10.59 10.80
N GLU A 84 7.71 10.60 9.48
CA GLU A 84 6.77 11.14 8.49
C GLU A 84 5.41 10.45 8.60
N PHE A 85 5.36 9.13 8.73
CA PHE A 85 4.09 8.41 8.85
C PHE A 85 3.31 8.75 10.12
N VAL A 86 3.99 8.98 11.24
CA VAL A 86 3.33 9.43 12.47
C VAL A 86 2.61 10.76 12.24
N VAL A 87 3.28 11.72 11.58
CA VAL A 87 2.68 13.03 11.24
C VAL A 87 1.50 12.87 10.28
N LEU A 88 1.69 12.11 9.19
CA LEU A 88 0.65 11.91 8.19
C LEU A 88 -0.58 11.22 8.77
N CYS A 89 -0.42 10.24 9.67
CA CYS A 89 -1.54 9.60 10.36
C CYS A 89 -2.34 10.59 11.22
N LYS A 90 -1.67 11.48 11.95
CA LYS A 90 -2.34 12.52 12.75
C LYS A 90 -3.12 13.51 11.87
N TRP A 91 -2.57 13.89 10.72
CA TRP A 91 -3.26 14.76 9.78
C TRP A 91 -4.43 14.08 9.08
N LEU A 92 -4.28 12.80 8.73
CA LEU A 92 -5.38 12.03 8.18
C LEU A 92 -6.52 11.91 9.21
N GLU A 93 -6.19 11.69 10.48
CA GLU A 93 -7.14 11.70 11.61
C GLU A 93 -7.87 13.04 11.72
N ALA A 94 -7.15 14.17 11.70
CA ALA A 94 -7.72 15.51 11.77
C ALA A 94 -8.66 15.83 10.59
N LEU A 95 -8.49 15.15 9.44
CA LEU A 95 -9.36 15.27 8.27
C LEU A 95 -10.52 14.26 8.26
N GLN A 96 -10.63 13.36 9.25
CA GLN A 96 -11.77 12.46 9.34
C GLN A 96 -13.03 13.22 9.78
N GLY A 97 -14.16 12.95 9.13
CA GLY A 97 -15.46 13.53 9.48
C GLY A 97 -15.84 14.81 8.73
N THR A 98 -14.98 15.32 7.84
CA THR A 98 -15.32 16.46 6.96
C THR A 98 -15.81 15.99 5.58
N GLU A 99 -16.94 16.50 5.10
CA GLU A 99 -17.53 16.06 3.82
C GLU A 99 -17.13 16.93 2.60
N GLU A 100 -16.25 17.91 2.79
CA GLU A 100 -15.86 18.79 1.68
C GLU A 100 -15.07 18.04 0.60
N PRO A 101 -15.43 18.18 -0.70
CA PRO A 101 -14.77 17.47 -1.80
C PRO A 101 -13.25 17.74 -1.91
N GLU A 102 -12.81 18.94 -1.57
CA GLU A 102 -11.39 19.30 -1.57
C GLU A 102 -10.63 18.57 -0.45
N LEU A 103 -11.28 18.34 0.69
CA LEU A 103 -10.73 17.57 1.79
C LEU A 103 -10.73 16.06 1.46
N GLU A 104 -11.63 15.59 0.59
CA GLU A 104 -11.59 14.23 0.07
C GLU A 104 -10.30 13.96 -0.73
N THR A 105 -9.90 14.91 -1.59
CA THR A 105 -8.63 14.79 -2.34
C THR A 105 -7.43 14.79 -1.39
N ALA A 106 -7.43 15.63 -0.36
CA ALA A 106 -6.38 15.65 0.65
C ALA A 106 -6.30 14.33 1.43
N ARG A 107 -7.45 13.78 1.85
CA ARG A 107 -7.52 12.47 2.51
C ARG A 107 -7.00 11.36 1.62
N ALA A 108 -7.38 11.34 0.34
CA ALA A 108 -6.91 10.36 -0.62
C ALA A 108 -5.39 10.44 -0.79
N ALA A 109 -4.84 11.65 -0.89
CA ALA A 109 -3.39 11.87 -0.96
C ALA A 109 -2.66 11.37 0.30
N LEU A 110 -3.11 11.77 1.49
CA LEU A 110 -2.51 11.31 2.75
C LEU A 110 -2.60 9.78 2.89
N GLY A 111 -3.76 9.19 2.61
CA GLY A 111 -3.94 7.74 2.66
C GLY A 111 -3.00 7.00 1.69
N THR A 112 -2.83 7.52 0.48
CA THR A 112 -1.89 7.00 -0.53
C THR A 112 -0.44 7.12 -0.07
N MET A 113 -0.04 8.28 0.48
CA MET A 113 1.32 8.49 1.01
C MET A 113 1.62 7.52 2.15
N ILE A 114 0.70 7.37 3.11
CA ILE A 114 0.85 6.44 4.24
C ILE A 114 0.95 5.00 3.72
N GLN A 115 0.03 4.57 2.87
CA GLN A 115 -0.02 3.20 2.36
C GLN A 115 1.25 2.84 1.57
N ARG A 116 1.62 3.67 0.58
CA ARG A 116 2.80 3.46 -0.26
C ARG A 116 4.10 3.54 0.54
N GLY A 117 4.18 4.51 1.45
CA GLY A 117 5.35 4.72 2.28
C GLY A 117 5.56 3.59 3.29
N LEU A 118 4.53 3.20 4.04
CA LEU A 118 4.62 2.05 4.95
C LEU A 118 4.92 0.75 4.21
N THR A 119 4.37 0.55 3.01
CA THR A 119 4.68 -0.62 2.19
C THR A 119 6.17 -0.71 1.87
N GLN A 120 6.77 0.40 1.42
CA GLN A 120 8.22 0.47 1.15
C GLN A 120 9.04 0.32 2.43
N LEU A 121 8.65 1.01 3.51
CA LEU A 121 9.36 0.90 4.77
C LEU A 121 9.38 -0.53 5.29
N LEU A 122 8.26 -1.24 5.25
CA LEU A 122 8.20 -2.65 5.65
C LEU A 122 9.05 -3.57 4.76
N CYS A 123 9.17 -3.23 3.48
CA CYS A 123 10.05 -3.92 2.53
C CYS A 123 11.54 -3.71 2.84
N ASP A 124 11.89 -2.50 3.29
CA ASP A 124 13.28 -2.10 3.55
C ASP A 124 13.75 -2.47 4.97
N VAL A 125 12.85 -2.63 5.94
CA VAL A 125 13.23 -2.92 7.33
C VAL A 125 13.30 -4.41 7.67
N ASP A 126 14.08 -4.72 8.71
CA ASP A 126 14.19 -6.08 9.26
C ASP A 126 12.81 -6.63 9.69
N LEU A 127 12.57 -7.91 9.36
CA LEU A 127 11.30 -8.60 9.65
C LEU A 127 11.02 -8.74 11.16
N ASP A 128 12.06 -8.81 11.99
CA ASP A 128 11.92 -8.86 13.45
C ASP A 128 11.27 -7.58 14.02
N GLN A 129 11.34 -6.46 13.30
CA GLN A 129 10.78 -5.18 13.71
C GLN A 129 9.31 -5.00 13.33
N TRP A 130 8.76 -5.82 12.42
CA TRP A 130 7.38 -5.67 11.93
C TRP A 130 6.35 -5.71 13.08
N GLN A 131 6.57 -6.56 14.08
CA GLN A 131 5.71 -6.60 15.27
C GLN A 131 5.75 -5.28 16.05
N ARG A 132 6.92 -4.63 16.10
CA ARG A 132 7.09 -3.34 16.78
C ARG A 132 6.35 -2.22 16.07
N PHE A 133 6.35 -2.19 14.74
CA PHE A 133 5.50 -1.29 13.96
C PHE A 133 4.02 -1.55 14.20
N HIS A 134 3.60 -2.82 14.23
CA HIS A 134 2.22 -3.17 14.50
C HIS A 134 1.78 -2.68 15.90
N ASN A 135 2.64 -2.86 16.90
CA ASN A 135 2.39 -2.43 18.28
C ASN A 135 2.49 -0.91 18.47
N PHE A 136 3.18 -0.19 17.57
CA PHE A 136 3.27 1.26 17.63
C PHE A 136 1.90 1.94 17.49
N GLY A 137 0.91 1.25 16.90
CA GLY A 137 -0.48 1.73 16.85
C GLY A 137 -1.15 1.88 18.22
N PHE A 138 -0.52 1.41 19.31
CA PHE A 138 -1.00 1.63 20.68
C PHE A 138 -0.28 2.78 21.38
N ALA A 139 0.59 3.52 20.67
CA ALA A 139 1.22 4.72 21.20
C ALA A 139 0.16 5.80 21.50
N GLU A 140 0.33 6.47 22.64
CA GLU A 140 -0.52 7.59 23.04
C GLU A 140 -0.44 8.74 22.03
N GLY A 141 -1.59 9.36 21.73
CA GLY A 141 -1.71 10.49 20.78
C GLY A 141 -1.81 10.10 19.31
N LEU A 142 -1.98 8.80 19.03
CA LEU A 142 -2.21 8.24 17.70
C LEU A 142 -3.53 7.46 17.65
N SER A 143 -4.32 7.62 16.58
CA SER A 143 -5.47 6.74 16.35
C SER A 143 -5.04 5.31 16.07
N SER A 144 -5.27 4.44 17.06
CA SER A 144 -5.01 3.00 16.94
C SER A 144 -5.78 2.39 15.77
N ARG A 145 -7.04 2.79 15.57
CA ARG A 145 -7.87 2.30 14.47
C ARG A 145 -7.25 2.60 13.10
N LEU A 146 -6.85 3.86 12.88
CA LEU A 146 -6.23 4.28 11.62
C LEU A 146 -4.92 3.55 11.38
N TRP A 147 -4.06 3.50 12.39
CA TRP A 147 -2.78 2.80 12.29
C TRP A 147 -2.96 1.33 11.92
N GLN A 148 -3.86 0.62 12.62
CA GLN A 148 -4.14 -0.79 12.41
C GLN A 148 -4.70 -1.08 11.01
N ILE A 149 -5.48 -0.15 10.42
CA ILE A 149 -5.96 -0.28 9.04
C ILE A 149 -4.78 -0.14 8.06
N HIS A 150 -3.99 0.91 8.20
CA HIS A 150 -2.88 1.19 7.27
C HIS A 150 -1.74 0.19 7.38
N ILE A 151 -1.34 -0.21 8.58
CA ILE A 151 -0.26 -1.18 8.75
C ILE A 151 -0.66 -2.57 8.21
N ALA A 152 -1.93 -2.95 8.36
CA ALA A 152 -2.43 -4.22 7.83
C ALA A 152 -2.47 -4.20 6.28
N GLY A 153 -2.93 -3.09 5.70
CA GLY A 153 -2.89 -2.88 4.25
C GLY A 153 -1.46 -2.86 3.72
N ALA A 154 -0.57 -2.12 4.35
CA ALA A 154 0.84 -2.00 3.95
C ALA A 154 1.60 -3.31 4.10
N SER A 155 1.36 -4.08 5.18
CA SER A 155 1.97 -5.40 5.36
C SER A 155 1.54 -6.38 4.26
N ALA A 156 0.26 -6.32 3.84
CA ALA A 156 -0.24 -7.13 2.74
C ALA A 156 0.41 -6.75 1.40
N ALA A 157 0.49 -5.44 1.13
CA ALA A 157 1.14 -4.95 -0.08
C ALA A 157 2.64 -5.28 -0.09
N ALA A 158 3.34 -5.11 1.04
CA ALA A 158 4.76 -5.44 1.18
C ALA A 158 5.00 -6.93 0.94
N TYR A 159 4.15 -7.79 1.51
CA TYR A 159 4.19 -9.22 1.27
C TYR A 159 4.12 -9.56 -0.23
N VAL A 160 3.11 -9.02 -0.94
CA VAL A 160 2.91 -9.29 -2.37
C VAL A 160 4.06 -8.72 -3.21
N LEU A 161 4.51 -7.52 -2.88
CA LEU A 161 5.56 -6.80 -3.60
C LEU A 161 6.91 -7.51 -3.47
N MET A 162 7.27 -7.95 -2.27
CA MET A 162 8.44 -8.79 -2.02
C MET A 162 8.35 -10.12 -2.80
N ALA A 163 7.19 -10.78 -2.78
CA ALA A 163 6.99 -12.07 -3.44
C ALA A 163 7.19 -11.96 -4.95
N LEU A 164 6.57 -10.98 -5.58
CA LEU A 164 6.69 -10.75 -7.02
C LEU A 164 8.10 -10.32 -7.42
N ALA A 165 8.81 -9.56 -6.59
CA ALA A 165 10.15 -9.09 -6.93
C ALA A 165 11.24 -10.17 -6.76
N SER A 166 11.00 -11.22 -5.97
CA SER A 166 11.87 -12.38 -5.89
C SER A 166 11.72 -13.37 -7.06
N ARG A 167 10.67 -13.20 -7.88
CA ARG A 167 10.37 -14.10 -9.00
C ARG A 167 11.35 -13.83 -10.15
N GLU A 168 11.96 -14.90 -10.67
CA GLU A 168 12.82 -14.80 -11.84
C GLU A 168 12.03 -14.29 -13.06
N GLY A 169 12.60 -13.33 -13.79
CA GLY A 169 11.96 -12.72 -14.97
C GLY A 169 10.84 -11.73 -14.66
N ALA A 170 10.52 -11.50 -13.39
CA ALA A 170 9.59 -10.48 -12.95
C ALA A 170 10.30 -9.14 -12.72
N THR A 171 9.64 -8.04 -13.05
CA THR A 171 10.04 -6.70 -12.63
C THR A 171 8.85 -5.99 -12.02
N VAL A 172 9.01 -5.49 -10.79
CA VAL A 172 7.94 -4.85 -10.04
C VAL A 172 8.16 -3.34 -10.01
N TYR A 173 7.09 -2.58 -10.22
CA TYR A 173 7.10 -1.13 -10.21
C TYR A 173 6.02 -0.60 -9.27
N LEU A 174 6.34 0.48 -8.57
CA LEU A 174 5.38 1.20 -7.73
C LEU A 174 4.51 2.14 -8.58
N PRO A 175 3.21 2.27 -8.26
CA PRO A 175 2.32 3.17 -8.97
C PRO A 175 2.66 4.63 -8.64
N THR A 176 2.23 5.54 -9.51
CA THR A 176 2.12 6.96 -9.18
C THR A 176 1.01 7.17 -8.13
N ALA A 177 1.05 8.30 -7.42
CA ALA A 177 -0.01 8.62 -6.45
C ALA A 177 -1.39 8.76 -7.12
N HIS A 178 -1.42 9.13 -8.41
CA HIS A 178 -2.65 9.21 -9.18
C HIS A 178 -3.27 7.82 -9.43
N GLU A 179 -2.45 6.84 -9.83
CA GLU A 179 -2.91 5.49 -10.14
C GLU A 179 -3.34 4.71 -8.89
N ASP A 180 -2.64 4.90 -7.78
CA ASP A 180 -3.03 4.32 -6.48
C ASP A 180 -4.42 4.87 -6.07
N ALA A 181 -4.54 6.20 -5.96
CA ALA A 181 -5.76 6.83 -5.49
C ALA A 181 -6.96 6.59 -6.43
N ASN A 182 -6.79 6.82 -7.73
CA ASN A 182 -7.90 6.88 -8.69
C ASN A 182 -8.15 5.55 -9.39
N PHE A 183 -7.11 4.76 -9.66
CA PHE A 183 -7.25 3.48 -10.36
C PHE A 183 -7.27 2.29 -9.39
N GLY A 184 -6.89 2.49 -8.13
CA GLY A 184 -6.81 1.43 -7.14
C GLY A 184 -5.76 0.39 -7.49
N ILE A 185 -4.66 0.82 -8.11
CA ILE A 185 -3.52 -0.03 -8.47
C ILE A 185 -2.47 0.15 -7.38
N ASP A 186 -2.16 -0.94 -6.67
CA ASP A 186 -1.22 -0.93 -5.55
C ASP A 186 0.22 -1.20 -6.03
N LEU A 187 0.40 -1.95 -7.13
CA LEU A 187 1.68 -2.16 -7.82
C LEU A 187 1.49 -2.62 -9.27
N PHE A 188 2.55 -2.48 -10.06
CA PHE A 188 2.67 -3.09 -11.37
C PHE A 188 3.69 -4.21 -11.36
N TRP A 189 3.39 -5.30 -12.06
CA TRP A 189 4.30 -6.40 -12.28
C TRP A 189 4.43 -6.65 -13.78
N ILE A 190 5.66 -6.64 -14.29
CA ILE A 190 5.98 -6.96 -15.67
C ILE A 190 6.64 -8.33 -15.72
N GLU A 191 6.13 -9.18 -16.59
CA GLU A 191 6.72 -10.49 -16.90
C GLU A 191 6.73 -10.68 -18.42
N GLY A 192 7.93 -10.81 -18.99
CA GLY A 192 8.13 -10.83 -20.44
C GLY A 192 7.59 -9.55 -21.09
N ARG A 193 6.51 -9.68 -21.87
CA ARG A 193 5.82 -8.55 -22.53
C ARG A 193 4.51 -8.16 -21.86
N THR A 194 4.12 -8.86 -20.80
CA THR A 194 2.84 -8.66 -20.14
C THR A 194 3.00 -7.69 -18.99
N CYS A 195 2.12 -6.70 -18.92
CA CYS A 195 2.01 -5.79 -17.77
C CYS A 195 0.79 -6.20 -16.95
N HIS A 196 0.98 -6.33 -15.64
CA HIS A 196 -0.06 -6.65 -14.67
C HIS A 196 -0.28 -5.46 -13.73
N ALA A 197 -1.51 -4.98 -13.62
CA ALA A 197 -1.92 -4.02 -12.60
C ALA A 197 -2.51 -4.81 -11.42
N VAL A 198 -1.87 -4.71 -10.27
CA VAL A 198 -2.20 -5.51 -9.10
C VAL A 198 -2.85 -4.63 -8.06
N SER A 199 -4.03 -5.06 -7.57
CA SER A 199 -4.62 -4.51 -6.36
C SER A 199 -4.53 -5.51 -5.22
N VAL A 200 -4.04 -5.05 -4.07
CA VAL A 200 -3.86 -5.85 -2.86
C VAL A 200 -4.91 -5.44 -1.84
N LYS A 201 -5.55 -6.41 -1.20
CA LYS A 201 -6.54 -6.18 -0.14
C LYS A 201 -6.23 -7.07 1.05
N CYS A 202 -6.21 -6.45 2.22
CA CYS A 202 -6.14 -7.16 3.50
C CYS A 202 -7.57 -7.52 3.94
N VAL A 203 -7.84 -8.81 4.16
CA VAL A 203 -9.18 -9.33 4.47
C VAL A 203 -9.17 -10.16 5.75
N GLY A 204 -10.21 -10.02 6.58
CA GLY A 204 -10.40 -10.83 7.78
C GLY A 204 -11.20 -12.10 7.47
N GLY A 205 -10.79 -13.25 8.01
CA GLY A 205 -11.49 -14.52 7.78
C GLY A 205 -10.53 -15.70 7.68
N GLN A 206 -10.98 -16.84 8.22
CA GLN A 206 -10.19 -18.02 8.57
C GLN A 206 -9.68 -18.81 7.35
N ASP A 207 -8.63 -19.59 7.61
CA ASP A 207 -7.79 -20.33 6.68
C ASP A 207 -6.77 -19.46 5.93
N LYS A 208 -5.51 -19.66 6.35
CA LYS A 208 -4.28 -18.93 6.07
C LYS A 208 -3.91 -18.87 4.56
N HIS A 209 -4.70 -18.22 3.73
CA HIS A 209 -4.45 -18.20 2.28
C HIS A 209 -4.29 -16.79 1.72
N VAL A 210 -3.28 -16.63 0.86
CA VAL A 210 -3.24 -15.58 -0.16
C VAL A 210 -4.05 -16.08 -1.35
N LEU A 211 -5.05 -15.31 -1.77
CA LEU A 211 -5.88 -15.64 -2.93
C LEU A 211 -5.64 -14.60 -4.01
N ALA A 212 -5.30 -15.04 -5.22
CA ALA A 212 -5.05 -14.15 -6.34
C ALA A 212 -5.90 -14.55 -7.56
N TRP A 213 -6.47 -13.55 -8.24
CA TRP A 213 -7.32 -13.76 -9.40
C TRP A 213 -6.95 -12.82 -10.55
N HIS A 214 -6.84 -13.40 -11.75
CA HIS A 214 -6.93 -12.62 -12.99
C HIS A 214 -8.37 -12.17 -13.21
N VAL A 215 -8.59 -10.85 -13.28
CA VAL A 215 -9.93 -10.29 -13.51
C VAL A 215 -10.17 -10.13 -15.01
N THR A 216 -10.45 -11.25 -15.69
CA THR A 216 -10.57 -11.28 -17.16
C THR A 216 -11.84 -10.63 -17.70
N GLN A 217 -12.87 -10.47 -16.86
CA GLN A 217 -14.13 -9.84 -17.22
C GLN A 217 -14.58 -8.88 -16.11
N ARG A 218 -15.22 -7.78 -16.49
CA ARG A 218 -15.83 -6.85 -15.53
C ARG A 218 -16.97 -7.56 -14.80
N PRO A 219 -16.95 -7.66 -13.46
CA PRO A 219 -18.09 -8.22 -12.73
C PRO A 219 -19.37 -7.40 -12.96
N PRO A 220 -20.55 -8.03 -13.03
CA PRO A 220 -21.84 -7.36 -13.16
C PRO A 220 -22.07 -6.29 -12.08
N ARG A 221 -22.76 -5.18 -12.40
CA ARG A 221 -22.99 -4.07 -11.45
C ARG A 221 -23.91 -4.42 -10.28
N ASN A 222 -24.80 -5.40 -10.47
CA ASN A 222 -25.77 -5.84 -9.48
C ASN A 222 -25.16 -6.70 -8.36
N LEU A 223 -23.94 -7.23 -8.53
CA LEU A 223 -23.24 -7.93 -7.46
C LEU A 223 -22.62 -6.93 -6.49
N THR A 224 -23.09 -6.88 -5.26
CA THR A 224 -22.65 -5.91 -4.24
C THR A 224 -21.72 -6.51 -3.19
N ASP A 225 -21.36 -7.78 -3.32
CA ASP A 225 -20.36 -8.39 -2.44
C ASP A 225 -18.99 -7.71 -2.60
N ARG A 226 -18.19 -7.75 -1.54
CA ARG A 226 -16.90 -7.06 -1.47
C ARG A 226 -15.93 -7.50 -2.57
N VAL A 227 -15.90 -8.80 -2.89
CA VAL A 227 -15.00 -9.35 -3.92
C VAL A 227 -15.37 -8.77 -5.28
N SER A 228 -16.65 -8.78 -5.64
CA SER A 228 -17.14 -8.19 -6.89
C SER A 228 -16.86 -6.69 -6.99
N LEU A 229 -16.97 -5.94 -5.88
CA LEU A 229 -16.62 -4.52 -5.84
C LEU A 229 -15.13 -4.28 -6.11
N ASP A 230 -14.26 -5.03 -5.43
CA ASP A 230 -12.81 -4.91 -5.59
C ASP A 230 -12.35 -5.33 -7.00
N MET A 231 -12.89 -6.44 -7.53
CA MET A 231 -12.64 -6.90 -8.89
C MET A 231 -13.07 -5.84 -9.93
N ARG A 232 -14.24 -5.22 -9.75
CA ARG A 232 -14.67 -4.11 -10.63
C ARG A 232 -13.73 -2.92 -10.56
N ARG A 233 -13.25 -2.57 -9.36
CA ARG A 233 -12.35 -1.43 -9.16
C ARG A 233 -11.05 -1.64 -9.94
N ILE A 234 -10.34 -2.76 -9.71
CA ILE A 234 -9.06 -3.02 -10.39
C ILE A 234 -9.25 -3.22 -11.90
N HIS A 235 -10.34 -3.86 -12.34
CA HIS A 235 -10.62 -4.01 -13.77
C HIS A 235 -10.83 -2.64 -14.45
N ASN A 236 -11.58 -1.73 -13.84
CA ASN A 236 -11.79 -0.39 -14.40
C ASN A 236 -10.49 0.43 -14.36
N GLY A 237 -9.73 0.36 -13.26
CA GLY A 237 -8.45 1.02 -13.11
C GLY A 237 -7.42 0.59 -14.15
N ALA A 238 -7.24 -0.73 -14.33
CA ALA A 238 -6.34 -1.28 -15.35
C ALA A 238 -6.73 -0.85 -16.77
N ARG A 239 -8.03 -0.77 -17.08
CA ARG A 239 -8.52 -0.26 -18.36
C ARG A 239 -8.26 1.24 -18.56
N GLN A 240 -8.42 2.05 -17.51
CA GLN A 240 -8.11 3.48 -17.55
C GLN A 240 -6.62 3.70 -17.77
N PHE A 241 -5.77 3.01 -17.02
CA PHE A 241 -4.33 3.00 -17.21
C PHE A 241 -3.94 2.60 -18.65
N ALA A 242 -4.48 1.49 -19.15
CA ALA A 242 -4.17 1.02 -20.50
C ALA A 242 -4.56 2.03 -21.59
N SER A 243 -5.67 2.75 -21.38
CA SER A 243 -6.10 3.83 -22.28
C SER A 243 -5.20 5.06 -22.23
N GLN A 244 -4.61 5.37 -21.08
CA GLN A 244 -3.77 6.56 -20.90
C GLN A 244 -2.32 6.33 -21.34
N GLU A 245 -1.77 5.15 -21.04
CA GLU A 245 -0.37 4.79 -21.32
C GLU A 245 -0.21 4.03 -22.66
N GLY A 246 -1.31 3.63 -23.30
CA GLY A 246 -1.27 2.86 -24.55
C GLY A 246 -0.67 1.45 -24.38
N ARG A 247 -0.63 0.94 -23.15
CA ARG A 247 -0.05 -0.36 -22.78
C ARG A 247 -1.14 -1.31 -22.31
N PRO A 248 -1.35 -2.47 -22.97
CA PRO A 248 -2.23 -3.50 -22.45
C PRO A 248 -1.83 -3.91 -21.04
N CYS A 249 -2.79 -3.94 -20.13
CA CYS A 249 -2.56 -4.19 -18.71
C CYS A 249 -3.59 -5.18 -18.18
N VAL A 250 -3.10 -6.25 -17.55
CA VAL A 250 -3.93 -7.34 -17.02
C VAL A 250 -4.25 -7.03 -15.55
N PRO A 251 -5.53 -6.86 -15.18
CA PRO A 251 -5.90 -6.64 -13.78
C PRO A 251 -5.75 -7.93 -12.96
N VAL A 252 -5.08 -7.81 -11.81
CA VAL A 252 -4.91 -8.88 -10.82
C VAL A 252 -5.43 -8.36 -9.48
N LEU A 253 -6.31 -9.13 -8.85
CA LEU A 253 -6.73 -8.88 -7.47
C LEU A 253 -6.05 -9.88 -6.55
N VAL A 254 -5.41 -9.42 -5.49
CA VAL A 254 -4.77 -10.26 -4.47
C VAL A 254 -5.38 -9.96 -3.11
N TYR A 255 -5.92 -10.98 -2.47
CA TYR A 255 -6.40 -10.95 -1.10
C TYR A 255 -5.37 -11.62 -0.20
N VAL A 256 -4.93 -10.89 0.82
CA VAL A 256 -4.02 -11.40 1.84
C VAL A 256 -4.78 -11.46 3.16
N ALA A 257 -4.77 -12.64 3.77
CA ALA A 257 -5.44 -12.85 5.06
C ALA A 257 -4.77 -12.01 6.16
N LYS A 258 -5.58 -11.24 6.88
CA LYS A 258 -5.14 -10.51 8.08
C LYS A 258 -4.98 -11.50 9.24
N PRO A 259 -3.80 -11.63 9.85
CA PRO A 259 -3.65 -12.40 11.10
C PRO A 259 -4.45 -11.73 12.22
N VAL A 260 -4.95 -12.54 13.16
CA VAL A 260 -5.77 -12.08 14.29
C VAL A 260 -4.98 -11.08 15.14
N ASP A 261 -3.70 -11.37 15.39
CA ASP A 261 -2.80 -10.52 16.16
C ASP A 261 -1.41 -10.48 15.50
N GLY A 262 -0.97 -9.28 15.11
CA GLY A 262 0.40 -9.03 14.65
C GLY A 262 0.56 -8.89 13.13
N PRO A 263 1.81 -8.84 12.64
CA PRO A 263 2.10 -8.64 11.23
C PRO A 263 1.76 -9.87 10.39
N ILE A 264 1.46 -9.66 9.10
CA ILE A 264 1.38 -10.75 8.12
C ILE A 264 2.75 -11.43 8.07
N LYS A 265 2.79 -12.72 8.36
CA LYS A 265 4.03 -13.51 8.37
C LYS A 265 4.34 -14.06 6.98
N LEU A 266 5.58 -13.88 6.56
CA LEU A 266 6.19 -14.52 5.39
C LEU A 266 6.56 -15.96 5.75
N ASP A 267 5.59 -16.85 5.92
CA ASP A 267 5.91 -18.26 6.20
C ASP A 267 6.42 -18.93 4.92
N ARG A 268 7.60 -19.58 5.00
CA ARG A 268 8.29 -20.17 3.84
C ARG A 268 7.68 -21.49 3.38
N ASP A 269 7.02 -22.21 4.28
CA ASP A 269 6.53 -23.56 4.03
C ASP A 269 5.02 -23.65 4.24
N TRP A 270 4.31 -23.56 3.12
CA TRP A 270 2.91 -23.97 3.01
C TRP A 270 2.87 -25.17 2.06
N GLU A 271 2.68 -26.37 2.61
CA GLU A 271 2.52 -27.62 1.85
C GLU A 271 3.66 -27.92 0.84
N GLY A 272 4.88 -27.44 1.11
CA GLY A 272 6.05 -27.67 0.26
C GLY A 272 6.13 -26.79 -1.01
N LEU A 273 5.28 -25.77 -1.15
CA LEU A 273 5.38 -24.75 -2.19
C LEU A 273 6.19 -23.54 -1.70
N THR A 274 7.17 -23.10 -2.49
CA THR A 274 7.94 -21.91 -2.16
C THR A 274 7.08 -20.66 -2.27
N TRP A 275 7.46 -19.63 -1.53
CA TRP A 275 6.67 -18.41 -1.28
C TRP A 275 6.23 -17.59 -2.52
N PRO A 276 6.92 -17.59 -3.68
CA PRO A 276 6.35 -17.06 -4.92
C PRO A 276 5.25 -17.98 -5.50
N ASP A 277 5.43 -19.30 -5.40
CA ASP A 277 4.55 -20.30 -6.02
C ASP A 277 3.11 -20.24 -5.48
N GLN A 278 2.89 -19.68 -4.30
CA GLN A 278 1.57 -19.54 -3.67
C GLN A 278 0.68 -18.50 -4.38
N ILE A 279 1.23 -17.32 -4.69
CA ILE A 279 0.55 -16.32 -5.51
C ILE A 279 0.35 -16.86 -6.94
N LEU A 280 1.32 -17.60 -7.45
CA LEU A 280 1.35 -18.05 -8.84
C LEU A 280 0.43 -19.25 -9.11
N THR A 281 0.32 -20.20 -8.18
CA THR A 281 -0.59 -21.35 -8.27
C THR A 281 -2.05 -20.92 -8.20
N THR A 282 -2.37 -19.84 -7.49
CA THR A 282 -3.71 -19.25 -7.46
C THR A 282 -3.99 -18.39 -8.70
N ILE A 283 -3.01 -17.62 -9.19
CA ILE A 283 -3.11 -16.88 -10.46
C ILE A 283 -3.36 -17.81 -11.67
N THR A 284 -2.78 -19.01 -11.68
CA THR A 284 -2.90 -19.99 -12.76
C THR A 284 -4.12 -20.90 -12.66
N ARG A 285 -4.66 -21.14 -11.45
CA ARG A 285 -5.86 -21.99 -11.26
C ARG A 285 -7.15 -21.15 -11.24
N ARG A 286 -7.89 -21.21 -12.36
CA ARG A 286 -9.32 -20.83 -12.57
C ARG A 286 -9.57 -19.49 -13.27
N THR A 287 -9.26 -19.47 -14.57
CA THR A 287 -9.99 -18.65 -15.54
C THR A 287 -11.30 -19.32 -15.92
N ARG A 288 -12.29 -19.26 -15.03
CA ARG A 288 -13.72 -19.32 -15.38
C ARG A 288 -14.50 -18.84 -14.16
N VAL A 289 -15.29 -17.81 -14.36
CA VAL A 289 -16.23 -17.26 -13.38
C VAL A 289 -17.16 -18.38 -12.91
N GLU A 290 -16.81 -19.05 -11.82
CA GLU A 290 -17.76 -19.83 -11.00
C GLU A 290 -17.93 -19.08 -9.69
N VAL A 291 -18.70 -17.99 -9.74
CA VAL A 291 -19.10 -17.16 -8.59
C VAL A 291 -20.01 -17.92 -7.59
N SER A 292 -20.21 -19.23 -7.76
CA SER A 292 -21.32 -19.94 -7.12
C SER A 292 -20.96 -20.96 -6.04
N ARG A 293 -19.68 -21.27 -5.77
CA ARG A 293 -19.35 -22.42 -4.88
C ARG A 293 -18.43 -22.16 -3.68
N ALA A 294 -17.64 -21.09 -3.63
CA ALA A 294 -16.66 -20.90 -2.56
C ALA A 294 -17.19 -20.16 -1.31
N LEU A 295 -18.46 -19.73 -1.27
CA LEU A 295 -19.04 -18.96 -0.16
C LEU A 295 -20.22 -19.68 0.53
N ARG A 296 -20.28 -21.02 0.46
CA ARG A 296 -21.25 -21.85 1.20
C ARG A 296 -20.57 -22.98 1.99
N GLY A 297 -19.44 -22.68 2.61
CA GLY A 297 -18.77 -23.52 3.60
C GLY A 297 -18.50 -22.68 4.83
#